data_AF-A0A7W2N3C1-F1
#
_entry.id   AF-A0A7W2N3C1-F1
#
_cell.length_a   1.000
_cell.length_b   1.000
_cell.length_c   1.000
_cell.angle_alpha   90.00
_cell.angle_beta   90.00
_cell.angle_gamma   90.00
#
_symmetry.space_group_name_H-M   'P 1'
#
loop_
_entity.id
_entity.type
_entity.pdbx_description
1 polymer ?
#
loop_
_entity_poly.entity_id
_entity_poly.type
_entity_poly.pdbx_seq_one_letter_code
_entity_poly.pdbx_strand_id
1 'polypeptide(L)'
;MVLAASVYLWSNFQHNALGKASRLITPHYCYQNCYKNCYQMLGINSELRQQAYYALFHQQISPKILLEIQEATNKVWVLDSERFKAQIASPLIREGDKKSFIYHGSK
;
A
#
# COMPACT_ATOMS: atom_id res chain seq x y z
N MET A 1 -23.16 5.39 0.82
CA MET A 1 -22.09 4.45 0.36
C MET A 1 -22.29 4.22 -1.13
N VAL A 2 -21.22 4.13 -1.93
CA VAL A 2 -21.34 3.88 -3.38
C VAL A 2 -21.68 2.41 -3.61
N LEU A 3 -22.65 2.12 -4.47
CA LEU A 3 -23.21 0.77 -4.66
C LEU A 3 -22.28 -0.19 -5.40
N ALA A 4 -21.42 0.31 -6.28
CA ALA A 4 -20.44 -0.49 -7.02
C ALA A 4 -19.23 0.35 -7.41
N ALA A 5 -18.06 -0.29 -7.53
CA ALA A 5 -16.81 0.38 -7.92
C ALA A 5 -16.92 1.08 -9.29
N SER A 6 -17.73 0.54 -10.21
CA SER A 6 -17.99 1.15 -11.51
C SER A 6 -18.71 2.50 -11.44
N VAL A 7 -19.49 2.78 -10.39
CA VAL A 7 -20.25 4.03 -10.30
C VAL A 7 -19.37 5.19 -9.81
N TYR A 8 -18.22 4.89 -9.20
CA TYR A 8 -17.34 5.91 -8.65
C TYR A 8 -16.42 6.52 -9.71
N LEU A 9 -16.85 7.65 -10.29
CA LEU A 9 -16.18 8.35 -11.40
C LEU A 9 -14.76 8.83 -11.09
N TRP A 10 -14.41 9.02 -9.81
CA TRP A 10 -13.11 9.52 -9.40
C TRP A 10 -12.10 8.40 -9.10
N SER A 11 -12.49 7.14 -9.26
CA SER A 11 -11.54 6.03 -9.25
C SER A 11 -10.93 5.81 -10.62
N ASN A 12 -9.79 5.12 -10.63
CA ASN A 12 -9.21 4.56 -11.84
C ASN A 12 -9.95 3.29 -12.33
N PHE A 13 -11.03 2.85 -11.66
CA PHE A 13 -11.73 1.60 -11.99
C PHE A 13 -12.25 1.60 -13.43
N GLN A 14 -12.80 2.73 -13.88
CA GLN A 14 -13.29 2.91 -15.24
C GLN A 14 -12.20 2.68 -16.29
N HIS A 15 -10.95 3.06 -15.98
CA HIS A 15 -9.81 2.85 -16.86
C HIS A 15 -9.24 1.43 -16.74
N ASN A 16 -8.97 0.99 -15.52
CA ASN A 16 -8.25 -0.26 -15.25
C ASN A 16 -9.11 -1.51 -15.40
N ALA A 17 -10.41 -1.43 -15.11
CA ALA A 17 -11.33 -2.57 -15.17
C ALA A 17 -12.22 -2.56 -16.42
N LEU A 18 -12.66 -1.36 -16.85
CA LEU A 18 -13.61 -1.19 -17.96
C LEU A 18 -12.95 -0.68 -19.25
N GLY A 19 -11.62 -0.49 -19.25
CA GLY A 19 -10.85 -0.13 -20.44
C GLY A 19 -11.11 1.27 -20.99
N LYS A 20 -11.77 2.17 -20.23
CA LYS A 20 -12.01 3.54 -20.70
C LYS A 20 -10.71 4.31 -20.82
N ALA A 21 -10.53 5.03 -21.92
CA ALA A 21 -9.39 5.91 -22.09
C ALA A 21 -9.39 7.02 -21.04
N SER A 22 -8.23 7.25 -20.41
CA SER A 22 -8.02 8.37 -19.48
C SER A 22 -6.66 8.99 -19.76
N ARG A 23 -6.63 10.30 -20.01
CA ARG A 23 -5.37 11.04 -20.22
C ARG A 23 -4.63 11.33 -18.91
N LEU A 24 -5.30 11.13 -17.76
CA LEU A 24 -4.75 11.40 -16.43
C LEU A 24 -4.02 10.18 -15.83
N ILE A 25 -4.15 9.01 -16.46
CA ILE A 25 -3.60 7.77 -15.93
C ILE A 25 -2.43 7.33 -16.79
N THR A 26 -1.25 7.30 -16.18
CA THR A 26 -0.06 6.67 -16.75
C THR A 26 0.19 5.37 -15.97
N PRO A 27 0.09 4.19 -16.61
CA PRO A 27 0.20 2.94 -15.87
C PRO A 27 1.65 2.72 -15.40
N HIS A 28 1.83 2.37 -14.14
CA HIS A 28 3.15 2.10 -13.56
C HIS A 28 3.80 0.85 -14.16
N TYR A 29 5.13 0.78 -14.19
CA TYR A 29 5.83 -0.37 -14.76
C TYR A 29 5.45 -1.68 -14.05
N CYS A 30 5.27 -1.73 -12.72
CA CYS A 30 4.81 -2.96 -12.04
C CYS A 30 3.43 -3.42 -12.49
N TYR A 31 2.59 -2.50 -12.96
CA TYR A 31 1.25 -2.81 -13.48
C TYR A 31 1.33 -3.34 -14.92
N GLN A 32 2.28 -2.84 -15.72
CA GLN A 32 2.46 -3.23 -17.13
C GLN A 32 3.40 -4.43 -17.33
N ASN A 33 4.46 -4.49 -16.53
CA ASN A 33 5.64 -5.32 -16.68
C ASN A 33 5.95 -6.03 -15.36
N CYS A 34 5.96 -7.35 -15.47
CA CYS A 34 6.36 -8.28 -14.45
C CYS A 34 7.85 -8.08 -14.13
N TYR A 35 8.18 -7.67 -12.90
CA TYR A 35 9.49 -8.05 -12.35
C TYR A 35 9.31 -9.40 -11.66
N LYS A 36 10.31 -10.26 -11.80
CA LYS A 36 10.37 -11.71 -11.52
C LYS A 36 9.85 -12.21 -10.15
N ASN A 37 9.38 -11.32 -9.26
CA ASN A 37 8.92 -11.59 -7.90
C ASN A 37 7.56 -10.95 -7.55
N CYS A 38 6.82 -10.37 -8.50
CA CYS A 38 5.47 -9.87 -8.23
C CYS A 38 4.47 -11.03 -8.27
N TYR A 39 4.08 -11.56 -7.10
CA TYR A 39 3.14 -12.69 -6.92
C TYR A 39 1.73 -12.50 -7.51
N GLN A 40 1.44 -11.37 -8.15
CA GLN A 40 0.16 -11.08 -8.79
C GLN A 40 0.43 -10.43 -10.15
N MET A 41 0.71 -11.25 -11.17
CA MET A 41 0.57 -10.79 -12.54
C MET A 41 -0.91 -10.51 -12.77
N LEU A 42 -1.27 -9.24 -12.99
CA LEU A 42 -2.63 -8.91 -13.41
C LEU A 42 -2.87 -9.37 -14.86
N GLY A 43 -1.84 -9.47 -15.69
CA GLY A 43 -1.96 -10.04 -17.02
C GLY A 43 -0.90 -9.54 -17.99
N ILE A 44 -0.57 -10.38 -18.97
CA ILE A 44 0.40 -10.06 -20.01
C ILE A 44 -0.15 -9.07 -21.05
N ASN A 45 -1.45 -9.13 -21.32
CA ASN A 45 -2.15 -8.25 -22.24
C ASN A 45 -3.19 -7.39 -21.49
N SER A 46 -3.76 -6.41 -22.19
CA SER A 46 -4.70 -5.44 -21.61
C SER A 46 -5.98 -6.11 -21.11
N GLU A 47 -6.51 -7.09 -21.83
CA GLU A 47 -7.74 -7.83 -21.48
C GLU A 47 -7.58 -8.63 -20.19
N LEU A 48 -6.50 -9.41 -20.07
CA LEU A 48 -6.22 -10.18 -18.87
C LEU A 48 -6.00 -9.25 -17.67
N ARG A 49 -5.28 -8.13 -17.86
CA ARG A 49 -5.12 -7.11 -16.81
C ARG A 49 -6.43 -6.55 -16.32
N GLN A 50 -7.35 -6.23 -17.22
CA GLN A 50 -8.68 -5.73 -16.86
C GLN A 50 -9.47 -6.77 -16.06
N GLN A 51 -9.47 -8.03 -16.52
CA GLN A 51 -10.16 -9.12 -15.84
C GLN A 51 -9.60 -9.38 -14.44
N ALA A 52 -8.28 -9.44 -14.29
CA ALA A 52 -7.64 -9.66 -12.99
C ALA A 52 -7.88 -8.47 -12.05
N TYR A 53 -7.78 -7.24 -12.56
CA TYR A 53 -8.07 -6.05 -11.77
C TYR A 53 -9.53 -6.02 -11.30
N TYR A 54 -10.47 -6.38 -12.18
CA TYR A 54 -11.88 -6.51 -11.83
C TYR A 54 -12.11 -7.59 -10.75
N ALA A 55 -11.42 -8.72 -10.85
CA ALA A 55 -11.52 -9.82 -9.88
C ALA A 55 -11.07 -9.42 -8.45
N LEU A 56 -10.18 -8.44 -8.29
CA LEU A 56 -9.76 -7.93 -6.97
C LEU A 56 -10.95 -7.37 -6.17
N PHE A 57 -11.97 -6.83 -6.84
CA PHE A 57 -13.16 -6.27 -6.17
C PHE A 57 -14.17 -7.33 -5.73
N HIS A 58 -14.04 -8.56 -6.23
CA HIS A 58 -14.84 -9.70 -5.79
C HIS A 58 -14.22 -10.43 -4.60
N GLN A 59 -12.93 -10.22 -4.33
CA GLN A 59 -12.27 -10.79 -3.17
C GLN A 59 -12.69 -10.02 -1.92
N GLN A 60 -13.27 -10.74 -0.96
CA GLN A 60 -13.59 -10.16 0.34
C GLN A 60 -12.31 -10.05 1.17
N ILE A 61 -12.05 -8.84 1.68
CA ILE A 61 -11.04 -8.63 2.71
C ILE A 61 -11.53 -9.34 3.98
N SER A 62 -10.66 -10.13 4.62
CA SER A 62 -11.06 -10.84 5.83
C SER A 62 -11.49 -9.86 6.93
N PRO A 63 -12.51 -10.21 7.74
CA PRO A 63 -12.94 -9.36 8.85
C PRO A 63 -11.79 -9.00 9.81
N LYS A 64 -10.85 -9.92 10.02
CA LYS A 64 -9.66 -9.70 10.83
C LYS A 64 -8.79 -8.56 10.28
N ILE A 65 -8.50 -8.59 8.97
CA ILE A 65 -7.69 -7.52 8.33
C ILE A 65 -8.43 -6.18 8.38
N LEU A 66 -9.75 -6.19 8.19
CA LEU A 66 -10.55 -4.96 8.31
C LEU A 66 -10.46 -4.36 9.72
N LEU A 67 -10.54 -5.19 10.76
CA LEU A 67 -10.36 -4.75 12.14
C LEU A 67 -8.96 -4.18 12.38
N GLU A 68 -7.92 -4.87 11.92
CA GLU A 68 -6.53 -4.39 12.03
C GLU A 68 -6.35 -3.01 11.35
N ILE A 69 -6.89 -2.83 10.15
CA ILE A 69 -6.86 -1.52 9.45
C ILE A 69 -7.59 -0.46 10.25
N GLN A 70 -8.79 -0.77 10.77
CA GLN A 70 -9.59 0.19 11.55
C GLN A 70 -8.88 0.59 12.83
N GLU A 71 -8.36 -0.36 13.60
CA GLU A 71 -7.63 -0.07 14.83
C GLU A 71 -6.37 0.74 14.55
N ALA A 72 -5.60 0.36 13.54
CA ALA A 72 -4.40 1.09 13.15
C ALA A 72 -4.70 2.52 12.73
N THR A 73 -5.75 2.72 11.93
CA THR A 73 -6.14 4.06 11.46
C THR A 73 -6.65 4.93 12.59
N ASN A 74 -7.54 4.40 13.45
CA ASN A 74 -8.18 5.17 14.52
C ASN A 74 -7.21 5.52 15.65
N LYS A 75 -6.20 4.67 15.91
CA LYS A 75 -5.24 4.86 16.99
C LYS A 75 -3.88 5.40 16.50
N VAL A 76 -3.76 5.67 15.20
CA VAL A 76 -2.49 6.06 14.54
C VAL A 76 -1.39 5.03 14.83
N TRP A 77 -1.72 3.74 14.79
CA TRP A 77 -0.77 2.66 14.98
C TRP A 77 -0.23 2.15 13.65
N VAL A 78 0.93 1.50 13.72
CA VAL A 78 1.60 0.93 12.56
C VAL A 78 0.88 -0.34 12.11
N LEU A 79 0.37 -0.31 10.89
CA LEU A 79 -0.18 -1.46 10.18
C LEU A 79 0.94 -2.14 9.38
N ASP A 80 1.63 -3.10 9.99
CA ASP A 80 2.66 -3.90 9.31
C ASP A 80 2.81 -5.27 9.98
N SER A 81 3.64 -6.11 9.39
CA SER A 81 4.20 -7.32 9.97
C SER A 81 4.85 -7.08 11.34
N GLU A 82 4.75 -8.07 12.22
CA GLU A 82 5.41 -8.05 13.53
C GLU A 82 6.92 -7.85 13.42
N ARG A 83 7.54 -8.34 12.34
CA ARG A 83 8.95 -8.09 12.04
C ARG A 83 9.24 -6.61 11.91
N PHE A 84 8.46 -5.88 11.11
CA PHE A 84 8.66 -4.45 10.91
C PHE A 84 8.37 -3.66 12.19
N LYS A 85 7.28 -4.02 12.90
CA LYS A 85 6.97 -3.43 14.22
C LYS A 85 8.13 -3.58 15.20
N ALA A 86 8.75 -4.76 15.25
CA ALA A 86 9.93 -5.00 16.10
C ALA A 86 11.15 -4.17 15.65
N GLN A 87 11.36 -3.99 14.33
CA GLN A 87 12.44 -3.16 13.81
C GLN A 87 12.30 -1.69 14.22
N ILE A 88 11.09 -1.13 14.13
CA ILE A 88 10.86 0.28 14.50
C ILE A 88 10.73 0.49 16.01
N ALA A 89 10.33 -0.53 16.76
CA ALA A 89 10.27 -0.49 18.22
C ALA A 89 11.66 -0.67 18.86
N SER A 90 12.60 -1.28 18.13
CA SER A 90 14.00 -1.28 18.55
C SER A 90 14.44 0.19 18.70
N PRO A 91 15.09 0.56 19.81
CA PRO A 91 15.60 1.91 19.94
C PRO A 91 16.56 2.11 18.77
N LEU A 92 16.17 2.97 17.82
CA LEU A 92 17.13 3.70 17.02
C LEU A 92 18.16 4.17 18.04
N ILE A 93 19.39 3.68 17.96
CA ILE A 93 20.50 4.27 18.67
C ILE A 93 20.47 5.70 18.15
N ARG A 94 19.82 6.58 18.90
CA ARG A 94 19.92 8.00 18.70
C ARG A 94 21.42 8.17 18.85
N GLU A 95 22.12 8.45 17.76
CA GLU A 95 23.31 9.28 17.86
C GLU A 95 22.80 10.60 18.44
N GLY A 96 22.51 10.59 19.74
CA GLY A 96 22.25 11.77 20.51
C GLY A 96 23.46 12.64 20.28
N ASP A 97 23.18 13.90 19.96
CA ASP A 97 24.17 14.94 19.71
C ASP A 97 25.48 14.65 20.43
N LYS A 98 26.52 14.32 19.65
CA LYS A 98 27.90 14.15 20.15
C LYS A 98 28.42 15.42 20.87
N LYS A 99 27.61 16.49 20.91
CA LYS A 99 27.85 17.76 21.62
C LYS A 99 27.49 17.75 23.11
N SER A 100 26.67 16.81 23.61
CA SER A 100 26.30 16.80 25.06
C SER A 100 27.38 16.18 25.96
N PHE A 101 28.25 15.33 25.42
CA PHE A 101 29.38 14.75 26.15
C PHE A 101 30.53 15.73 26.43
N ILE A 102 30.61 16.84 25.70
CA ILE A 102 31.68 17.84 25.86
C ILE A 102 31.47 18.70 27.13
N TYR A 103 30.24 18.78 27.67
CA TYR A 103 29.92 19.70 28.77
C TYR A 103 30.11 19.14 30.19
N HIS A 104 30.32 17.83 30.37
CA HIS A 104 30.43 17.21 31.70
C HIS A 104 31.87 16.90 32.15
N GLY A 105 32.89 17.32 31.38
CA GLY A 105 34.31 17.07 31.69
C GLY A 105 35.08 18.25 32.28
N SER A 106 34.41 19.34 32.66
CA SER A 106 35.03 20.54 33.26
C SER A 106 34.53 20.73 34.70
N LYS A 107 35.01 19.90 35.62
CA LYS A 107 35.10 20.21 37.05
C LYS A 107 36.38 19.60 37.60
#